data_AF-A0A4Y2K4V4-F1
#
_entry.id   AF-A0A4Y2K4V4-F1
#
_cell.length_a   1.000
_cell.length_b   1.000
_cell.length_c   1.000
_cell.angle_alpha   90.00
_cell.angle_beta   90.00
_cell.angle_gamma   90.00
#
_symmetry.space_group_name_H-M   'P 1'
#
loop_
_entity.id
_entity.type
_entity.pdbx_description
1 polymer ?
#
loop_
_entity_poly.entity_id
_entity_poly.type
_entity_poly.pdbx_seq_one_letter_code
_entity_poly.pdbx_strand_id
1 'polypeptide(L)'
;MGNLPSERVNPTSPFNNAGVDFAGPFHIKPSTKRRGSLIKVYLAVFICFVTKAMHLEVVSDLSSAAFIACLKRFFARRGKSAKLFSDNATNFVGANTELKKLYELVRNPDEELGDYLSSEQVSWKFIPARSPNFGGLWEGGVKTIKYYLRRTIANANLTYEEFLTVVIQIEGIVNSRPISPLSSDPNDFRALIPEHFCWHVVSVICRVTQIPGSLKYKRALIQFTVKNKDMLLSCSPYTQ
;
A
#
# COMPACT_ATOMS: atom_id res chain seq x y z
N MET A 1 -7.47 -4.64 -28.87
CA MET A 1 -7.44 -4.16 -27.48
C MET A 1 -8.26 -5.12 -26.63
N GLY A 2 -7.71 -5.68 -25.56
CA GLY A 2 -8.46 -6.60 -24.70
C GLY A 2 -9.41 -5.84 -23.77
N ASN A 3 -10.65 -6.30 -23.61
CA ASN A 3 -11.64 -5.64 -22.75
C ASN A 3 -11.16 -5.56 -21.30
N LEU A 4 -11.27 -4.36 -20.71
CA LEU A 4 -11.01 -4.17 -19.29
C LEU A 4 -12.09 -4.92 -18.47
N PRO A 5 -11.72 -5.51 -17.32
CA PRO A 5 -12.68 -6.18 -16.46
C PRO A 5 -13.74 -5.22 -15.94
N SER A 6 -14.97 -5.72 -15.79
CA SER A 6 -16.13 -4.95 -15.34
C SER A 6 -15.87 -4.24 -14.00
N GLU A 7 -15.08 -4.84 -13.13
CA GLU A 7 -14.69 -4.31 -11.82
C GLU A 7 -13.82 -3.04 -11.89
N ARG A 8 -13.26 -2.71 -13.06
CA ARG A 8 -12.53 -1.46 -13.31
C ARG A 8 -13.36 -0.41 -14.04
N VAL A 9 -14.32 -0.84 -14.84
CA VAL A 9 -15.07 0.05 -15.73
C VAL A 9 -16.34 0.54 -15.04
N ASN A 10 -16.96 -0.30 -14.20
CA ASN A 10 -18.18 0.06 -13.49
C ASN A 10 -17.85 0.89 -12.25
N PRO A 11 -18.41 2.11 -12.13
CA PRO A 11 -18.21 2.95 -10.97
C PRO A 11 -18.81 2.27 -9.73
N THR A 12 -18.00 2.16 -8.69
CA THR A 12 -18.39 1.62 -7.37
C THR A 12 -17.71 2.43 -6.28
N SER A 13 -18.09 2.21 -5.02
CA SER A 13 -17.43 2.89 -3.89
C SER A 13 -15.92 2.59 -3.86
N PRO A 14 -15.10 3.54 -3.39
CA PRO A 14 -13.67 3.33 -3.21
C PRO A 14 -13.40 2.05 -2.41
N PHE A 15 -12.39 1.29 -2.83
CA PHE A 15 -12.00 0.00 -2.24
C PHE A 15 -13.07 -1.11 -2.26
N ASN A 16 -14.23 -0.92 -2.90
CA ASN A 16 -15.22 -2.00 -3.04
C ASN A 16 -14.66 -3.22 -3.80
N ASN A 17 -13.87 -2.92 -4.83
CA ASN A 17 -13.01 -3.88 -5.52
C ASN A 17 -11.55 -3.46 -5.25
N ALA A 18 -10.83 -4.26 -4.46
CA ALA A 18 -9.43 -3.99 -4.14
C ALA A 18 -8.59 -5.23 -4.40
N GLY A 19 -7.34 -5.05 -4.81
CA GLY A 19 -6.38 -6.15 -4.75
C GLY A 19 -5.54 -6.08 -3.48
N VAL A 20 -4.95 -7.22 -3.10
CA VAL A 20 -3.99 -7.39 -1.98
C VAL A 20 -2.66 -8.02 -2.47
N ASP A 21 -1.54 -7.32 -2.25
CA ASP A 21 -0.15 -7.84 -2.44
C ASP A 21 0.59 -7.76 -1.10
N PHE A 22 1.65 -8.53 -0.97
CA PHE A 22 2.55 -8.47 0.16
C PHE A 22 3.96 -8.09 -0.27
N ALA A 23 4.56 -7.18 0.49
CA ALA A 23 5.97 -6.83 0.38
C ALA A 23 6.71 -7.24 1.66
N GLY A 24 7.92 -7.76 1.49
CA GLY A 24 8.77 -8.19 2.60
C GLY A 24 9.66 -9.38 2.22
N PRO A 25 10.38 -9.94 3.20
CA PRO A 25 10.38 -9.54 4.62
C PRO A 25 11.19 -8.26 4.86
N PHE A 26 10.71 -7.41 5.77
CA PHE A 26 11.46 -6.28 6.32
C PHE A 26 11.95 -6.63 7.73
N HIS A 27 13.06 -6.04 8.15
CA HIS A 27 13.66 -6.32 9.45
C HIS A 27 13.58 -5.09 10.35
N ILE A 28 12.84 -5.19 11.45
CA ILE A 28 12.69 -4.11 12.44
C ILE A 28 13.35 -4.46 13.76
N LYS A 29 13.67 -3.44 14.54
CA LYS A 29 14.15 -3.60 15.91
C LYS A 29 12.98 -3.66 16.90
N PRO A 30 12.97 -4.60 17.85
CA PRO A 30 11.97 -4.65 18.91
C PRO A 30 12.04 -3.46 19.87
N SER A 31 13.22 -2.85 20.02
CA SER A 31 13.45 -1.75 20.96
C SER A 31 14.57 -0.84 20.47
N THR A 32 14.59 0.39 20.97
CA THR A 32 15.68 1.36 20.77
C THR A 32 17.01 0.89 21.37
N LYS A 33 16.99 -0.11 22.26
CA LYS A 33 18.19 -0.73 22.84
C LYS A 33 19.02 -1.42 21.75
N ARG A 34 20.36 -1.29 21.83
CA ARG A 34 21.30 -1.83 20.83
C ARG A 34 21.34 -3.36 20.75
N ARG A 35 20.84 -4.06 21.77
CA ARG A 35 20.77 -5.53 21.83
C ARG A 35 19.34 -6.00 21.61
N GLY A 36 19.13 -6.73 20.52
CA GLY A 36 17.89 -7.40 20.17
C GLY A 36 18.01 -8.01 18.78
N SER A 37 17.54 -9.24 18.59
CA SER A 37 17.40 -9.83 17.26
C SER A 37 16.42 -9.00 16.44
N LEU A 38 16.68 -8.89 15.14
CA LEU A 38 15.75 -8.23 14.23
C LEU A 38 14.50 -9.11 14.07
N ILE A 39 13.34 -8.48 14.14
CA ILE A 39 12.05 -9.12 13.92
C ILE A 39 11.66 -8.91 12.46
N LYS A 40 11.21 -9.99 11.82
CA LYS A 40 10.63 -9.90 10.48
C LYS A 40 9.24 -9.30 10.56
N VAL A 41 8.96 -8.36 9.68
CA VAL A 41 7.61 -7.83 9.44
C VAL A 41 7.34 -7.78 7.95
N TYR A 42 6.06 -7.72 7.62
CA TYR A 42 5.56 -7.68 6.27
C TYR A 42 4.69 -6.45 6.08
N LEU A 43 4.49 -6.07 4.82
CA LEU A 43 3.60 -4.99 4.46
C LEU A 43 2.52 -5.53 3.52
N ALA A 44 1.27 -5.43 3.95
CA ALA A 44 0.11 -5.64 3.09
C ALA A 44 -0.15 -4.35 2.28
N VAL A 45 -0.29 -4.52 0.98
CA VAL A 45 -0.54 -3.45 0.01
C VAL A 45 -1.91 -3.67 -0.58
N PHE A 46 -2.84 -2.79 -0.24
CA PHE A 46 -4.18 -2.77 -0.83
C PHE A 46 -4.24 -1.73 -1.93
N ILE A 47 -4.79 -2.08 -3.10
CA ILE A 47 -4.95 -1.14 -4.22
C ILE A 47 -6.40 -1.16 -4.67
N CYS A 48 -7.05 0.00 -4.65
CA CYS A 48 -8.40 0.18 -5.16
C CYS A 48 -8.40 0.13 -6.70
N PHE A 49 -9.26 -0.71 -7.29
CA PHE A 49 -9.34 -0.84 -8.76
C PHE A 49 -10.05 0.34 -9.44
N VAL A 50 -10.90 1.06 -8.72
CA VAL A 50 -11.65 2.23 -9.23
C VAL A 50 -10.75 3.48 -9.23
N THR A 51 -10.31 3.91 -8.05
CA THR A 51 -9.61 5.19 -7.84
C THR A 51 -8.09 5.08 -7.97
N LYS A 52 -7.55 3.86 -8.05
CA LYS A 52 -6.11 3.56 -7.97
C LYS A 52 -5.48 3.95 -6.63
N ALA A 53 -6.27 4.34 -5.63
CA ALA A 53 -5.76 4.63 -4.29
C ALA A 53 -5.11 3.40 -3.68
N MET A 54 -4.10 3.63 -2.84
CA MET A 54 -3.36 2.58 -2.16
C MET A 54 -3.50 2.72 -0.65
N HIS A 55 -3.56 1.61 0.06
CA HIS A 55 -3.53 1.57 1.51
C HIS A 55 -2.48 0.57 1.97
N LEU A 56 -1.65 0.97 2.93
CA LEU A 56 -0.48 0.20 3.38
C LEU A 56 -0.64 -0.17 4.84
N GLU A 57 -0.53 -1.47 5.14
CA GLU A 57 -0.65 -1.97 6.50
C GLU A 57 0.53 -2.84 6.90
N VAL A 58 1.11 -2.55 8.06
CA VAL A 58 2.17 -3.38 8.63
C VAL A 58 1.55 -4.62 9.26
N VAL A 59 2.15 -5.77 8.98
CA VAL A 59 1.75 -7.08 9.50
C VAL A 59 2.95 -7.71 10.19
N SER A 60 2.76 -8.18 11.42
CA SER A 60 3.81 -8.80 12.23
C SER A 60 4.32 -10.11 11.64
N ASP A 61 3.41 -10.92 11.11
CA ASP A 61 3.64 -12.30 10.72
C ASP A 61 2.60 -12.73 9.68
N LEU A 62 2.82 -13.89 9.06
CA LEU A 62 1.97 -14.39 7.97
C LEU A 62 0.93 -15.42 8.46
N SER A 63 0.42 -15.24 9.68
CA SER A 63 -0.65 -16.04 10.25
C SER A 63 -2.03 -15.50 9.90
N SER A 64 -3.04 -16.36 10.02
CA SER A 64 -4.47 -16.01 9.81
C SER A 64 -4.91 -14.90 10.74
N ALA A 65 -4.62 -15.02 12.04
CA ALA A 65 -4.95 -14.01 13.04
C ALA A 65 -4.35 -12.62 12.72
N ALA A 66 -3.06 -12.58 12.32
CA ALA A 66 -2.41 -11.34 11.95
C ALA A 66 -2.99 -10.73 10.67
N PHE A 67 -3.36 -11.58 9.71
CA PHE A 67 -3.97 -11.15 8.46
C PHE A 67 -5.42 -10.68 8.65
N ILE A 68 -6.22 -11.34 9.49
CA ILE A 68 -7.55 -10.89 9.89
C ILE A 68 -7.47 -9.54 10.58
N ALA A 69 -6.50 -9.35 11.50
CA ALA A 69 -6.28 -8.07 12.14
C ALA A 69 -5.93 -6.96 11.12
N CYS A 70 -5.15 -7.31 10.09
CA CYS A 70 -4.84 -6.42 8.96
C CYS A 70 -6.11 -6.04 8.17
N LEU A 71 -6.96 -7.01 7.83
CA LEU A 71 -8.22 -6.76 7.12
C LEU A 71 -9.19 -5.91 7.94
N LYS A 72 -9.33 -6.17 9.24
CA LYS A 72 -10.14 -5.34 10.16
C LYS A 72 -9.66 -3.89 10.14
N ARG A 73 -8.35 -3.69 10.24
CA ARG A 73 -7.69 -2.37 10.16
C ARG A 73 -7.92 -1.66 8.83
N PHE A 74 -7.87 -2.40 7.73
CA PHE A 74 -8.16 -1.88 6.40
C PHE A 74 -9.63 -1.48 6.25
N PHE A 75 -10.57 -2.38 6.58
CA PHE A 75 -12.00 -2.11 6.47
C PHE A 75 -12.47 -0.98 7.38
N ALA A 76 -11.89 -0.85 8.58
CA ALA A 76 -12.19 0.26 9.47
C ALA A 76 -11.79 1.62 8.90
N ARG A 77 -10.71 1.69 8.09
CA ARG A 77 -10.23 2.96 7.51
C ARG A 77 -10.80 3.26 6.12
N ARG A 78 -11.02 2.23 5.30
CA ARG A 78 -11.36 2.39 3.88
C ARG A 78 -12.77 1.94 3.54
N GLY A 79 -13.48 1.36 4.50
CA GLY A 79 -14.74 0.67 4.28
C GLY A 79 -14.52 -0.77 3.84
N LYS A 80 -15.58 -1.56 3.98
CA LYS A 80 -15.60 -2.98 3.63
C LYS A 80 -15.54 -3.17 2.11
N SER A 81 -14.69 -4.09 1.66
CA SER A 81 -14.61 -4.50 0.26
C SER A 81 -15.58 -5.63 -0.04
N ALA A 82 -16.32 -5.57 -1.15
CA ALA A 82 -17.11 -6.70 -1.63
C ALA A 82 -16.23 -7.78 -2.30
N LYS A 83 -15.18 -7.36 -2.99
CA LYS A 83 -14.26 -8.27 -3.69
C LYS A 83 -12.80 -7.93 -3.40
N LEU A 84 -12.05 -8.94 -2.97
CA LEU A 84 -10.59 -8.87 -2.82
C LEU A 84 -9.92 -9.74 -3.88
N PHE A 85 -8.86 -9.21 -4.49
CA PHE A 85 -8.11 -9.87 -5.56
C PHE A 85 -6.67 -10.10 -5.16
N SER A 86 -6.10 -11.28 -5.39
CA SER A 86 -4.67 -11.54 -5.20
C SER A 86 -4.05 -12.25 -6.40
N ASP A 87 -2.74 -12.10 -6.56
CA ASP A 87 -1.99 -12.85 -7.58
C ASP A 87 -1.92 -14.34 -7.25
N ASN A 88 -1.73 -15.15 -8.30
CA ASN A 88 -1.56 -16.60 -8.15
C ASN A 88 -0.12 -16.93 -7.73
N ALA A 89 0.04 -17.54 -6.55
CA ALA A 89 1.31 -17.93 -5.95
C ALA A 89 2.21 -18.77 -6.87
N THR A 90 1.61 -19.58 -7.74
CA THR A 90 2.33 -20.53 -8.60
C THR A 90 3.26 -19.85 -9.59
N ASN A 91 3.01 -18.58 -9.92
CA ASN A 91 3.87 -17.79 -10.82
C ASN A 91 5.09 -17.20 -10.12
N PHE A 92 5.15 -17.24 -8.78
CA PHE A 92 6.28 -16.72 -8.03
C PHE A 92 7.39 -17.77 -7.93
N VAL A 93 8.14 -17.93 -9.02
CA VAL A 93 9.33 -18.82 -9.07
C VAL A 93 10.41 -18.36 -8.06
N GLY A 94 10.42 -17.08 -7.67
CA GLY A 94 11.42 -16.50 -6.74
C GLY A 94 10.88 -15.88 -5.44
N ALA A 95 9.60 -16.07 -5.07
CA ALA A 95 9.11 -15.50 -3.80
C ALA A 95 9.68 -16.23 -2.58
N ASN A 96 9.92 -15.46 -1.51
CA ASN A 96 10.22 -15.96 -0.19
C ASN A 96 9.22 -17.06 0.20
N THR A 97 9.71 -18.21 0.66
CA THR A 97 8.91 -19.38 1.07
C THR A 97 7.79 -18.99 2.04
N GLU A 98 8.03 -18.01 2.90
CA GLU A 98 7.03 -17.47 3.83
C GLU A 98 5.85 -16.80 3.09
N LEU A 99 6.11 -15.98 2.07
CA LEU A 99 5.04 -15.35 1.28
C LEU A 99 4.24 -16.39 0.49
N LYS A 100 4.88 -17.47 0.02
CA LYS A 100 4.15 -18.58 -0.61
C LYS A 100 3.15 -19.21 0.35
N LYS A 101 3.52 -19.40 1.63
CA LYS A 101 2.60 -19.92 2.65
C LYS A 101 1.38 -19.03 2.85
N LEU A 102 1.58 -17.71 2.84
CA LEU A 102 0.47 -16.76 2.94
C LEU A 102 -0.47 -16.86 1.74
N TYR A 103 0.07 -16.95 0.52
CA TYR A 103 -0.78 -17.11 -0.65
C TYR A 103 -1.52 -18.45 -0.65
N GLU A 104 -0.90 -19.52 -0.16
CA GLU A 104 -1.57 -20.81 0.07
C GLU A 104 -2.66 -20.70 1.14
N LEU A 105 -2.41 -19.97 2.24
CA LEU A 105 -3.40 -19.69 3.28
C LEU A 105 -4.60 -18.93 2.70
N VAL A 106 -4.38 -17.93 1.86
CA VAL A 106 -5.48 -17.21 1.23
C VAL A 106 -6.22 -18.09 0.20
N ARG A 107 -5.52 -19.03 -0.43
CA ARG A 107 -6.09 -19.94 -1.45
C ARG A 107 -6.95 -21.02 -0.83
N ASN A 108 -6.45 -21.61 0.24
CA ASN A 108 -7.11 -22.61 1.05
C ASN A 108 -7.20 -22.04 2.48
N PRO A 109 -8.14 -21.11 2.72
CA PRO A 109 -8.30 -20.50 4.03
C PRO A 109 -8.57 -21.59 5.07
N ASP A 110 -7.94 -21.42 6.23
CA ASP A 110 -8.34 -22.15 7.42
C ASP A 110 -9.72 -21.69 7.89
N GLU A 111 -10.27 -22.38 8.88
CA GLU A 111 -11.59 -22.11 9.44
C GLU A 111 -11.70 -20.65 9.93
N GLU A 112 -10.66 -20.15 10.61
CA GLU A 112 -10.64 -18.77 11.13
C GLU A 112 -10.75 -17.71 10.03
N LEU A 113 -9.92 -17.82 8.98
CA LEU A 113 -9.95 -16.86 7.86
C LEU A 113 -11.20 -17.03 7.00
N GLY A 114 -11.64 -18.27 6.78
CA GLY A 114 -12.83 -18.60 6.00
C GLY A 114 -14.10 -18.04 6.64
N ASP A 115 -14.25 -18.21 7.95
CA ASP A 115 -15.39 -17.70 8.73
C ASP A 115 -15.40 -16.17 8.78
N TYR A 116 -14.23 -15.55 8.96
CA TYR A 116 -14.12 -14.09 8.93
C TYR A 116 -14.51 -13.51 7.55
N LEU A 117 -14.00 -14.08 6.45
CA LEU A 117 -14.35 -13.61 5.11
C LEU A 117 -15.83 -13.84 4.79
N SER A 118 -16.41 -14.95 5.25
CA SER A 118 -17.81 -15.29 5.04
C SER A 118 -18.76 -14.40 5.86
N SER A 119 -18.45 -14.17 7.15
CA SER A 119 -19.22 -13.25 8.00
C SER A 119 -19.17 -11.82 7.46
N GLU A 120 -18.02 -11.41 6.96
CA GLU A 120 -17.86 -10.14 6.25
C GLU A 120 -18.33 -10.19 4.79
N GLN A 121 -18.92 -11.27 4.30
CA GLN A 121 -19.45 -11.38 2.92
C GLN A 121 -18.45 -10.91 1.83
N VAL A 122 -17.16 -11.16 2.04
CA VAL A 122 -16.08 -10.74 1.14
C VAL A 122 -15.76 -11.87 0.18
N SER A 123 -15.92 -11.62 -1.12
CA SER A 123 -15.51 -12.57 -2.15
C SER A 123 -14.02 -12.42 -2.44
N TRP A 124 -13.23 -13.45 -2.11
CA TRP A 124 -11.82 -13.51 -2.48
C TRP A 124 -11.65 -14.17 -3.85
N LYS A 125 -10.86 -13.55 -4.74
CA LYS A 125 -10.60 -14.04 -6.10
C LYS A 125 -9.11 -14.02 -6.43
N PHE A 126 -8.65 -15.06 -7.12
CA PHE A 126 -7.31 -15.10 -7.67
C PHE A 126 -7.31 -14.60 -9.12
N ILE A 127 -6.37 -13.71 -9.44
CA ILE A 127 -6.23 -13.21 -10.80
C ILE A 127 -5.61 -14.34 -11.66
N PRO A 128 -6.18 -14.65 -12.84
CA PRO A 128 -5.60 -15.65 -13.72
C PRO A 128 -4.21 -15.20 -14.21
N ALA A 129 -3.30 -16.16 -14.35
CA ALA A 129 -1.93 -15.92 -14.80
C ALA A 129 -1.91 -15.13 -16.13
N ARG A 130 -1.04 -14.12 -16.24
CA ARG A 130 -0.90 -13.27 -17.44
C ARG A 130 -2.20 -12.56 -17.83
N SER A 131 -2.86 -11.91 -16.87
CA SER A 131 -3.94 -10.96 -17.19
C SER A 131 -3.39 -9.52 -17.24
N PRO A 132 -2.88 -9.02 -18.38
CA PRO A 132 -2.28 -7.68 -18.46
C PRO A 132 -3.25 -6.57 -18.07
N ASN A 133 -4.56 -6.80 -18.27
CA ASN A 133 -5.61 -5.87 -17.89
C ASN A 133 -5.75 -5.73 -16.38
N PHE A 134 -5.50 -6.77 -15.58
CA PHE A 134 -5.43 -6.65 -14.11
C PHE A 134 -4.00 -6.34 -13.65
N GLY A 135 -3.01 -6.98 -14.22
CA GLY A 135 -1.59 -6.91 -13.87
C GLY A 135 -1.01 -5.50 -14.00
N GLY A 136 -1.20 -4.77 -15.11
CA GLY A 136 -0.42 -3.54 -15.35
C GLY A 136 -0.57 -2.43 -14.29
N LEU A 137 -1.79 -2.16 -13.82
CA LEU A 137 -2.05 -1.13 -12.80
C LEU A 137 -1.61 -1.56 -11.39
N TRP A 138 -1.86 -2.84 -11.11
CA TRP A 138 -1.51 -3.53 -9.88
C TRP A 138 0.02 -3.61 -9.71
N GLU A 139 0.70 -4.16 -10.72
CA GLU A 139 2.15 -4.27 -10.83
C GLU A 139 2.82 -2.90 -10.76
N GLY A 140 2.27 -1.90 -11.46
CA GLY A 140 2.79 -0.54 -11.41
C GLY A 140 2.75 0.07 -10.01
N GLY A 141 1.63 -0.08 -9.30
CA GLY A 141 1.48 0.46 -7.94
C GLY A 141 2.38 -0.23 -6.93
N VAL A 142 2.36 -1.57 -6.94
CA VAL A 142 3.23 -2.40 -6.10
C VAL A 142 4.71 -2.09 -6.36
N LYS A 143 5.11 -1.93 -7.63
CA LYS A 143 6.49 -1.59 -8.01
C LYS A 143 6.90 -0.22 -7.45
N THR A 144 6.02 0.77 -7.51
CA THR A 144 6.24 2.10 -6.94
C THR A 144 6.43 2.05 -5.42
N ILE A 145 5.60 1.30 -4.71
CA ILE A 145 5.73 1.13 -3.25
C ILE A 145 7.05 0.41 -2.90
N LYS A 146 7.36 -0.70 -3.59
CA LYS A 146 8.62 -1.43 -3.41
C LYS A 146 9.83 -0.54 -3.71
N TYR A 147 9.73 0.35 -4.70
CA TYR A 147 10.76 1.35 -5.00
C TYR A 147 10.96 2.33 -3.83
N TYR A 148 9.88 2.92 -3.30
CA TYR A 148 9.97 3.86 -2.19
C TYR A 148 10.52 3.21 -0.92
N LEU A 149 10.00 2.04 -0.56
CA LEU A 149 10.46 1.29 0.63
C LEU A 149 11.95 0.97 0.56
N ARG A 150 12.45 0.49 -0.58
CA ARG A 150 13.88 0.22 -0.76
C ARG A 150 14.74 1.47 -0.59
N ARG A 151 14.24 2.63 -0.99
CA ARG A 151 15.00 3.90 -0.99
C ARG A 151 14.93 4.64 0.34
N THR A 152 13.82 4.55 1.07
CA THR A 152 13.65 5.17 2.40
C THR A 152 14.25 4.32 3.51
N ILE A 153 14.02 3.01 3.48
CA ILE A 153 14.45 2.10 4.55
C ILE A 153 15.90 1.65 4.30
N ALA A 154 16.27 1.32 3.06
CA ALA A 154 17.60 0.83 2.69
C ALA A 154 18.14 -0.20 3.72
N ASN A 155 19.28 0.10 4.36
CA ASN A 155 19.90 -0.72 5.40
C ASN A 155 19.64 -0.19 6.83
N ALA A 156 18.66 0.70 7.01
CA ALA A 156 18.32 1.25 8.31
C ALA A 156 17.49 0.26 9.12
N ASN A 157 18.02 -0.14 10.27
CA ASN A 157 17.27 -0.94 11.23
C ASN A 157 16.36 -0.02 12.06
N LEU A 158 15.13 0.16 11.59
CA LEU A 158 14.07 0.98 12.20
C LEU A 158 13.36 0.22 13.31
N THR A 159 12.86 0.94 14.31
CA THR A 159 11.88 0.42 15.28
C THR A 159 10.50 0.28 14.63
N TYR A 160 9.56 -0.39 15.31
CA TYR A 160 8.18 -0.52 14.82
C TYR A 160 7.53 0.84 14.52
N GLU A 161 7.60 1.78 15.48
CA GLU A 161 7.03 3.13 15.32
C GLU A 161 7.67 3.92 14.17
N GLU A 162 9.00 3.84 14.02
CA GLU A 162 9.71 4.49 12.92
C GLU A 162 9.30 3.86 11.56
N PHE A 163 9.18 2.54 11.50
CA PHE A 163 8.77 1.83 10.29
C PHE A 163 7.33 2.18 9.92
N LEU A 164 6.41 2.14 10.87
CA LEU A 164 5.01 2.52 10.68
C LEU A 164 4.89 3.96 10.18
N THR A 165 5.64 4.89 10.77
CA THR A 165 5.68 6.30 10.35
C THR A 165 6.11 6.42 8.88
N VAL A 166 7.19 5.73 8.48
CA VAL A 166 7.69 5.76 7.10
C VAL A 166 6.66 5.18 6.14
N VAL A 167 5.99 4.08 6.50
CA VAL A 167 4.95 3.45 5.68
C VAL A 167 3.78 4.41 5.45
N ILE A 168 3.28 5.06 6.51
CA ILE A 168 2.17 6.02 6.41
C ILE A 168 2.57 7.23 5.54
N GLN A 169 3.80 7.72 5.66
CA GLN A 169 4.30 8.80 4.81
C GLN A 169 4.35 8.39 3.33
N ILE A 170 4.83 7.18 3.04
CA ILE A 170 4.84 6.63 1.67
C ILE A 170 3.41 6.50 1.14
N GLU A 171 2.45 6.04 1.95
CA GLU A 171 1.03 5.97 1.56
C GLU A 171 0.50 7.35 1.15
N GLY A 172 0.75 8.39 1.96
CA GLY A 172 0.36 9.76 1.63
C GLY A 172 0.96 10.22 0.30
N ILE A 173 2.28 10.07 0.15
CA ILE A 173 3.00 10.44 -1.08
C ILE A 173 2.43 9.76 -2.32
N VAL A 174 2.19 8.45 -2.24
CA VAL A 174 1.68 7.69 -3.37
C VAL A 174 0.25 8.13 -3.70
N ASN A 175 -0.57 8.47 -2.71
CA ASN A 175 -1.94 8.91 -2.93
C ASN A 175 -2.10 10.37 -3.31
N SER A 176 -1.07 11.21 -3.17
CA SER A 176 -1.08 12.60 -3.64
C SER A 176 -0.74 12.76 -5.12
N ARG A 177 -0.55 11.67 -5.87
CA ARG A 177 -0.25 11.73 -7.31
C ARG A 177 -1.48 12.13 -8.15
N PRO A 178 -1.34 12.91 -9.23
CA PRO A 178 -2.45 13.25 -10.11
C PRO A 178 -3.01 12.02 -10.85
N ILE A 179 -4.35 11.86 -10.88
CA ILE A 179 -5.05 10.81 -11.66
C ILE A 179 -5.25 11.25 -13.11
N SER A 180 -5.55 12.52 -13.31
CA SER A 180 -5.76 13.16 -14.60
C SER A 180 -4.64 14.15 -14.91
N PRO A 181 -4.38 14.46 -16.19
CA PRO A 181 -3.60 15.64 -16.53
C PRO A 181 -4.19 16.88 -15.85
N LEU A 182 -3.33 17.84 -15.54
CA LEU A 182 -3.75 19.14 -15.02
C LEU A 182 -4.69 19.80 -16.02
N SER A 183 -5.71 20.48 -15.49
CA SER A 183 -6.61 21.28 -16.30
C SER A 183 -5.83 22.37 -17.02
N SER A 184 -6.25 22.69 -18.24
CA SER A 184 -5.73 23.85 -18.98
C SER A 184 -6.39 25.16 -18.53
N ASP A 185 -7.42 25.10 -17.68
CA ASP A 185 -8.07 26.28 -17.12
C ASP A 185 -7.12 26.96 -16.12
N PRO A 186 -6.73 28.22 -16.36
CA PRO A 186 -5.85 28.97 -15.46
C PRO A 186 -6.44 29.20 -14.05
N ASN A 187 -7.73 28.92 -13.81
CA ASN A 187 -8.36 29.01 -12.50
C ASN A 187 -8.44 27.67 -11.75
N ASP A 188 -8.12 26.55 -12.40
CA ASP A 188 -8.16 25.21 -11.80
C ASP A 188 -6.75 24.72 -11.44
N PHE A 189 -6.34 25.05 -10.22
CA PHE A 189 -5.01 24.73 -9.71
C PHE A 189 -4.89 23.35 -9.05
N ARG A 190 -5.96 22.52 -9.06
CA ARG A 190 -5.98 21.28 -8.26
C ARG A 190 -6.14 20.06 -9.13
N ALA A 191 -5.07 19.28 -9.24
CA ALA A 191 -5.18 17.94 -9.81
C ALA A 191 -6.10 17.07 -8.95
N LEU A 192 -6.94 16.28 -9.61
CA LEU A 192 -7.70 15.22 -8.96
C LEU A 192 -6.72 14.10 -8.55
N ILE A 193 -6.58 13.83 -7.26
CA ILE A 193 -5.66 12.82 -6.70
C ILE A 193 -6.45 11.65 -6.09
N PRO A 194 -5.88 10.42 -6.01
CA PRO A 194 -6.54 9.27 -5.40
C PRO A 194 -7.02 9.54 -3.97
N GLU A 195 -6.24 10.35 -3.25
CA GLU A 195 -6.57 10.75 -1.89
C GLU A 195 -7.95 11.42 -1.77
N HIS A 196 -8.41 12.18 -2.78
CA HIS A 196 -9.74 12.81 -2.74
C HIS A 196 -10.89 11.80 -2.59
N PHE A 197 -10.66 10.54 -2.97
CA PHE A 197 -11.65 9.48 -2.86
C PHE A 197 -11.47 8.61 -1.60
N CYS A 198 -10.41 8.82 -0.84
CA CYS A 198 -10.05 8.01 0.32
C CYS A 198 -10.57 8.57 1.64
N TRP A 199 -10.94 9.85 1.67
CA TRP A 199 -11.33 10.57 2.88
C TRP A 199 -12.72 11.18 2.70
N HIS A 200 -13.74 10.59 3.32
CA HIS A 200 -14.79 11.42 3.88
C HIS A 200 -14.19 12.02 5.15
N VAL A 201 -13.81 13.30 5.11
CA VAL A 201 -13.27 14.14 6.21
C VAL A 201 -11.73 14.29 6.27
N VAL A 202 -11.31 15.49 5.84
CA VAL A 202 -10.12 16.33 6.16
C VAL A 202 -8.74 15.94 5.60
N SER A 203 -8.23 16.88 4.81
CA SER A 203 -6.88 17.01 4.25
C SER A 203 -5.76 16.83 5.27
N VAL A 204 -4.80 15.96 4.96
CA VAL A 204 -3.44 16.02 5.51
C VAL A 204 -2.47 16.25 4.36
N ILE A 205 -2.51 17.46 3.81
CA ILE A 205 -1.39 17.97 3.01
C ILE A 205 -0.55 18.85 3.94
N CYS A 206 0.76 18.59 3.93
CA CYS A 206 1.82 19.41 4.51
C CYS A 206 2.08 19.25 6.01
N ARG A 207 2.87 18.22 6.39
CA ARG A 207 3.86 18.31 7.49
C ARG A 207 4.90 17.17 7.51
N VAL A 208 5.42 16.75 6.35
CA VAL A 208 6.48 15.72 6.28
C VAL A 208 7.85 16.22 6.78
N THR A 209 8.03 17.54 7.00
CA THR A 209 9.33 18.14 7.33
C THR A 209 9.55 18.54 8.79
N GLN A 210 8.59 18.32 9.71
CA GLN A 210 8.70 18.76 11.11
C GLN A 210 8.42 17.66 12.13
N ILE A 211 9.01 16.47 11.98
CA ILE A 211 9.02 15.47 13.05
C ILE A 211 10.36 15.59 13.80
N PRO A 212 10.35 15.83 15.13
CA PRO A 212 11.57 15.86 15.93
C PRO A 212 12.09 14.43 16.14
N GLY A 213 12.83 13.91 15.16
CA GLY A 213 13.39 12.56 15.17
C GLY A 213 14.91 12.51 15.01
N SER A 214 15.52 11.44 15.53
CA SER A 214 16.97 11.20 15.60
C SER A 214 17.73 11.44 14.28
N LEU A 215 19.05 11.68 14.36
CA LEU A 215 19.93 11.98 13.20
C LEU A 215 19.82 10.97 12.03
N LYS A 216 19.40 9.73 12.31
CA LYS A 216 19.19 8.67 11.33
C LYS A 216 17.94 8.90 10.47
N TYR A 217 16.85 9.35 11.10
CA TYR A 217 15.60 9.70 10.44
C TYR A 217 15.77 10.91 9.50
N LYS A 218 16.51 11.93 9.95
CA LYS A 218 16.85 13.10 9.13
C LYS A 218 17.61 12.72 7.86
N ARG A 219 18.55 11.76 7.93
CA ARG A 219 19.29 11.30 6.73
C ARG A 219 18.41 10.57 5.72
N ALA A 220 17.49 9.72 6.17
CA ALA A 220 16.55 9.01 5.30
C ALA A 220 15.58 9.99 4.60
N LEU A 221 15.05 10.97 5.35
CA LEU A 221 14.20 12.03 4.81
C LEU A 221 14.93 12.96 3.84
N ILE A 222 16.14 13.42 4.18
CA ILE A 222 16.93 14.30 3.29
C ILE A 222 17.24 13.57 1.98
N GLN A 223 17.63 12.30 2.04
CA GLN A 223 17.84 11.50 0.83
C GLN A 223 16.55 11.30 0.03
N PHE A 224 15.40 11.19 0.69
CA PHE A 224 14.09 11.09 0.03
C PHE A 224 13.69 12.39 -0.68
N THR A 225 13.81 13.54 -0.01
CA THR A 225 13.44 14.86 -0.57
C THR A 225 14.35 15.27 -1.71
N VAL A 226 15.66 15.04 -1.60
CA VAL A 226 16.64 15.39 -2.64
C VAL A 226 16.45 14.53 -3.90
N LYS A 227 16.02 13.27 -3.75
CA LYS A 227 15.91 12.32 -4.87
C LYS A 227 14.53 12.27 -5.54
N ASN A 228 13.50 12.90 -4.97
CA ASN A 228 12.13 12.94 -5.52
C ASN A 228 11.63 14.39 -5.70
N LYS A 229 12.56 15.33 -5.87
CA LYS A 229 12.26 16.77 -5.96
C LYS A 229 11.21 17.06 -7.04
N ASP A 230 11.28 16.37 -8.18
CA ASP A 230 10.37 16.57 -9.32
C ASP A 230 8.92 16.13 -9.04
N MET A 231 8.71 15.13 -8.18
CA MET A 231 7.37 14.66 -7.79
C MET A 231 6.77 15.47 -6.63
N LEU A 232 7.62 16.02 -5.77
CA LEU A 232 7.19 16.92 -4.69
C LEU A 232 6.89 18.33 -5.22
N LEU A 233 7.60 18.77 -6.27
CA LEU A 233 7.36 20.04 -6.95
C LEU A 233 6.02 20.05 -7.72
N SER A 234 5.59 18.92 -8.28
CA SER A 234 4.26 18.81 -8.93
C SER A 234 3.08 18.78 -7.95
N CYS A 235 3.35 18.64 -6.63
CA CYS A 235 2.34 18.69 -5.56
C CYS A 235 2.42 19.97 -4.72
N SER A 236 3.33 20.91 -5.05
CA SER A 236 3.49 22.18 -4.34
C SER A 236 2.63 23.27 -4.99
N PRO A 237 1.70 23.92 -4.27
CA PRO A 237 1.02 25.13 -4.75
C PRO A 237 1.94 26.36 -4.77
N TYR A 238 3.25 26.21 -4.47
CA TYR A 238 4.22 27.31 -4.36
C TYR A 238 5.50 27.03 -5.16
N THR A 239 5.37 26.85 -6.47
CA THR A 239 6.51 27.04 -7.37
C THR A 239 6.01 27.64 -8.68
N GLN A 240 5.92 28.97 -8.69
CA GLN A 240 6.24 29.77 -9.88
C GLN A 240 7.76 29.90 -9.98
#